data_AF-A0A832HTQ4-F1
#
_entry.id   AF-A0A832HTQ4-F1
#
_cell.length_a   1.000
_cell.length_b   1.000
_cell.length_c   1.000
_cell.angle_alpha   90.00
_cell.angle_beta   90.00
_cell.angle_gamma   90.00
#
_symmetry.space_group_name_H-M   'P 1'
#
loop_
_entity.id
_entity.type
_entity.pdbx_description
1 polymer ?
#
loop_
_entity_poly.entity_id
_entity_poly.type
_entity_poly.pdbx_seq_one_letter_code
_entity_poly.pdbx_strand_id
1 'polypeptide(L)'
;MHLIIVGVGLSVCQVLAESLAPVPLWPEGAPGALGKNDADIPTLTPYLPAADKASGAAIVVCPGGGYGGLASHEGPDYALYL
;
A
#
# COMPACT_ATOMS: atom_id res chain seq x y z
N MET A 1 -18.05 -32.92 -37.94
CA MET A 1 -17.05 -31.85 -38.10
C MET A 1 -17.43 -30.73 -37.15
N HIS A 2 -16.92 -30.75 -35.91
CA HIS A 2 -17.17 -29.72 -34.90
C HIS A 2 -15.80 -29.21 -34.44
N LEU A 3 -15.50 -27.97 -34.80
CA LEU A 3 -14.24 -27.30 -34.51
C LEU A 3 -14.31 -26.70 -33.11
N ILE A 4 -13.51 -27.21 -32.17
CA ILE A 4 -13.37 -26.62 -30.83
C ILE A 4 -12.27 -25.57 -30.91
N ILE A 5 -12.65 -24.30 -30.82
CA ILE A 5 -11.72 -23.16 -30.71
C ILE A 5 -11.30 -23.07 -29.25
N VAL A 6 -10.05 -23.44 -28.94
CA VAL A 6 -9.43 -23.16 -27.64
C VAL A 6 -8.97 -21.71 -27.65
N GLY A 7 -9.77 -20.82 -27.06
CA GLY A 7 -9.39 -19.43 -26.85
C GLY A 7 -8.26 -19.34 -25.83
N VAL A 8 -7.04 -19.10 -26.31
CA VAL A 8 -5.92 -18.70 -25.45
C VAL A 8 -6.20 -17.27 -24.99
N GLY A 9 -6.85 -17.13 -23.84
CA GLY A 9 -6.98 -15.85 -23.17
C GLY A 9 -5.62 -15.43 -22.64
N LEU A 10 -5.00 -14.45 -23.28
CA LEU A 10 -3.79 -13.79 -22.78
C LEU A 10 -4.19 -13.00 -21.51
N SER A 11 -4.15 -13.67 -20.36
CA SER A 11 -4.36 -13.02 -19.06
C SER A 11 -3.15 -12.14 -18.79
N VAL A 12 -3.26 -10.84 -19.11
CA VAL A 12 -2.31 -9.84 -18.63
C VAL A 12 -2.49 -9.79 -17.11
N CYS A 13 -1.60 -10.45 -16.38
CA CYS A 13 -1.51 -10.34 -14.93
C CYS A 13 -1.05 -8.92 -14.61
N GLN A 14 -1.97 -8.04 -14.25
CA GLN A 14 -1.60 -6.73 -13.71
C GLN A 14 -1.01 -6.98 -12.33
N VAL A 15 0.31 -6.85 -12.23
CA VAL A 15 1.05 -6.93 -10.98
C VAL A 15 0.95 -5.56 -10.32
N LEU A 16 -0.14 -5.31 -9.60
CA LEU A 16 -0.21 -4.19 -8.66
C LEU A 16 0.42 -4.65 -7.33
N ALA A 17 1.07 -3.74 -6.63
CA ALA A 17 1.61 -4.01 -5.29
C ALA A 17 0.46 -4.36 -4.34
N GLU A 18 0.55 -5.50 -3.64
CA GLU A 18 -0.44 -5.91 -2.65
C GLU A 18 -0.22 -5.09 -1.36
N SER A 19 -1.28 -4.48 -0.85
CA SER A 19 -1.24 -3.77 0.43
C SER A 19 -1.40 -4.75 1.59
N LEU A 20 -0.53 -4.63 2.58
CA LEU A 20 -0.68 -5.31 3.86
C LEU A 20 -1.49 -4.44 4.82
N ALA A 21 -1.98 -5.08 5.89
CA ALA A 21 -2.63 -4.35 6.98
C ALA A 21 -1.70 -3.27 7.55
N PRO A 22 -2.23 -2.08 7.89
CA PRO A 22 -1.46 -1.05 8.58
C PRO A 22 -0.85 -1.60 9.88
N VAL A 23 0.43 -1.35 10.08
CA VAL A 23 1.16 -1.74 11.29
C VAL A 23 1.46 -0.48 12.13
N PRO A 24 1.14 -0.48 13.45
CA PRO A 24 1.54 0.61 14.33
C PRO A 24 3.06 0.76 14.34
N LEU A 25 3.54 2.00 14.26
CA LEU A 25 4.98 2.28 14.38
C LEU A 25 5.48 2.04 15.81
N TRP A 26 4.62 2.28 16.80
CA TRP A 26 4.86 1.97 18.20
C TRP A 26 3.77 1.05 18.76
N PRO A 27 4.07 -0.25 18.98
CA PRO A 27 3.10 -1.22 19.50
C PRO A 27 2.51 -0.82 20.86
N GLU A 28 3.32 -0.18 21.71
CA GLU A 28 2.93 0.23 23.06
C GLU A 28 2.40 1.69 23.13
N GLY A 29 2.17 2.32 21.98
CA GLY A 29 1.72 3.71 21.87
C GLY A 29 2.85 4.69 21.54
N ALA A 30 2.51 5.72 20.76
CA ALA A 30 3.47 6.70 20.29
C ALA A 30 3.98 7.59 21.45
N PRO A 31 5.31 7.83 21.55
CA PRO A 31 5.86 8.71 22.56
C PRO A 31 5.25 10.11 22.50
N GLY A 32 4.71 10.59 23.63
CA GLY A 32 4.12 11.93 23.72
C GLY A 32 2.72 12.06 23.11
N ALA A 33 2.08 10.97 22.69
CA ALA A 33 0.69 11.00 22.26
C ALA A 33 -0.23 11.53 23.38
N LEU A 34 -1.14 12.43 23.01
CA LEU A 34 -2.11 13.03 23.94
C LEU A 34 -3.42 12.23 24.00
N GLY A 35 -3.63 11.29 23.08
CA GLY A 35 -4.82 10.46 23.00
C GLY A 35 -4.53 9.04 22.52
N LYS A 36 -5.60 8.32 22.21
CA LYS A 36 -5.60 6.91 21.80
C LYS A 36 -6.53 6.65 20.62
N ASN A 37 -6.98 7.69 19.94
CA ASN A 37 -7.79 7.51 18.74
C ASN A 37 -6.88 7.14 17.56
N ASP A 38 -7.48 6.78 16.43
CA ASP A 38 -6.73 6.35 15.25
C ASP A 38 -5.75 7.42 14.73
N ALA A 39 -6.05 8.72 14.92
CA ALA A 39 -5.15 9.81 14.53
C ALA A 39 -3.94 9.96 15.48
N ASP A 40 -4.02 9.43 16.70
CA ASP A 40 -2.93 9.40 17.68
C ASP A 40 -2.03 8.16 17.55
N ILE A 41 -2.34 7.26 16.61
CA ILE A 41 -1.62 5.99 16.40
C ILE A 41 -0.99 6.00 15.00
N PRO A 42 0.27 6.45 14.85
CA PRO A 42 0.94 6.45 13.56
C PRO A 42 1.15 5.02 13.05
N THR A 43 0.73 4.77 11.82
CA THR A 43 0.87 3.46 11.16
C THR A 43 1.68 3.55 9.88
N LEU A 44 2.35 2.45 9.52
CA LEU A 44 2.88 2.22 8.18
C LEU A 44 2.00 1.19 7.47
N THR A 45 1.63 1.45 6.22
CA THR A 45 0.91 0.50 5.37
C THR A 45 1.87 -0.01 4.29
N PRO A 46 2.41 -1.24 4.42
CA PRO A 46 3.34 -1.78 3.44
C PRO A 46 2.63 -2.09 2.12
N TYR A 47 3.27 -1.71 1.01
CA TYR A 47 2.96 -2.18 -0.33
C TYR A 47 4.17 -2.95 -0.82
N LEU A 48 4.01 -4.26 -1.03
CA LEU A 48 5.13 -5.09 -1.41
C LEU A 48 5.21 -5.19 -2.93
N PRO A 49 6.39 -4.97 -3.54
CA PRO A 49 6.58 -5.26 -4.96
C PRO A 49 6.51 -6.77 -5.19
N ALA A 50 6.27 -7.18 -6.43
CA ALA A 50 6.44 -8.58 -6.79
C ALA A 50 7.89 -9.04 -6.51
N ALA A 51 8.01 -10.30 -6.08
CA ALA A 51 9.28 -10.84 -5.60
C ALA A 51 10.41 -10.79 -6.64
N ASP A 52 10.09 -10.88 -7.94
CA ASP A 52 11.02 -10.78 -9.05
C ASP A 52 11.50 -9.34 -9.35
N LYS A 53 10.82 -8.33 -8.79
CA LYS A 53 11.14 -6.91 -8.89
C LYS A 53 11.66 -6.29 -7.59
N ALA A 54 11.70 -7.07 -6.50
CA ALA A 54 12.12 -6.61 -5.19
C ALA A 54 13.63 -6.28 -5.17
N SER A 55 13.98 -5.01 -5.35
CA SER A 55 15.37 -4.51 -5.36
C SER A 55 15.97 -4.33 -3.96
N GLY A 56 15.14 -4.36 -2.92
CA GLY A 56 15.51 -4.02 -1.54
C GLY A 56 15.47 -2.51 -1.24
N ALA A 57 15.21 -1.65 -2.22
CA ALA A 57 14.93 -0.23 -1.98
C ALA A 57 13.50 -0.03 -1.45
N ALA A 58 13.30 1.03 -0.67
CA ALA A 58 11.99 1.40 -0.12
C ALA A 58 11.74 2.91 -0.27
N ILE A 59 10.47 3.27 -0.44
CA ILE A 59 9.98 4.66 -0.47
C ILE A 59 8.97 4.82 0.66
N VAL A 60 9.09 5.91 1.42
CA VAL A 60 8.12 6.28 2.45
C VAL A 60 7.30 7.44 1.93
N VAL A 61 6.00 7.22 1.75
CA VAL A 61 5.05 8.27 1.37
C VAL A 61 4.43 8.84 2.64
N CYS A 62 4.56 10.15 2.82
CA CYS A 62 3.93 10.90 3.92
C CYS A 62 2.84 11.79 3.32
N PRO A 63 1.57 11.34 3.28
CA PRO A 63 0.48 12.16 2.76
C PRO A 63 0.34 13.46 3.57
N GLY A 64 0.07 14.56 2.89
CA GLY A 64 -0.19 15.85 3.52
C GLY A 64 -1.61 15.95 4.08
N GLY A 65 -2.17 17.16 4.04
CA GLY A 65 -3.45 17.51 4.68
C GLY A 65 -3.34 18.58 5.78
N GLY A 66 -2.20 19.29 5.84
CA GLY A 66 -2.05 20.52 6.62
C GLY A 66 -2.30 20.37 8.12
N TYR A 67 -2.04 19.19 8.69
CA TYR A 67 -2.35 18.83 10.07
C TYR A 67 -3.84 18.79 10.43
N GLY A 68 -4.76 18.90 9.46
CA GLY A 68 -6.20 18.73 9.64
C GLY A 68 -6.71 17.33 9.31
N GLY A 69 -5.88 16.49 8.68
CA GLY A 69 -6.21 15.13 8.27
C GLY A 69 -5.18 14.59 7.26
N LEU A 70 -5.46 13.42 6.67
CA LEU A 70 -4.67 12.83 5.60
C LEU A 70 -5.30 13.12 4.23
N ALA A 71 -4.55 13.75 3.33
CA ALA A 71 -4.96 13.93 1.95
C ALA A 71 -4.89 12.59 1.20
N SER A 72 -6.05 11.97 0.93
CA SER A 72 -6.11 10.64 0.31
C SER A 72 -5.42 10.55 -1.05
N HIS A 73 -5.44 11.64 -1.83
CA HIS A 73 -4.81 11.72 -3.15
C HIS A 73 -3.28 11.91 -3.10
N GLU A 74 -2.71 12.15 -1.92
CA GLU A 74 -1.25 12.25 -1.72
C GLU A 74 -0.64 10.95 -1.18
N GLY A 75 -1.44 9.87 -1.03
CA GLY A 75 -1.04 8.65 -0.35
C GLY A 75 -0.98 7.39 -1.24
N PRO A 76 -1.93 6.45 -1.06
CA PRO A 76 -1.82 5.07 -1.53
C PRO A 76 -1.66 4.94 -3.04
N ASP A 77 -2.18 5.88 -3.82
CA ASP A 77 -2.13 5.81 -5.28
C ASP A 77 -0.69 5.73 -5.79
N TYR A 78 0.26 6.44 -5.17
CA TYR A 78 1.67 6.35 -5.56
C TYR A 78 2.25 4.95 -5.32
N ALA A 79 1.85 4.29 -4.23
CA ALA A 79 2.37 2.98 -3.86
C ALA A 79 1.91 1.85 -4.82
N LEU A 80 0.84 2.07 -5.58
CA LEU A 80 0.35 1.12 -6.59
C LEU A 80 1.20 1.09 -7.87
N TYR A 81 2.03 2.10 -8.11
CA TYR A 81 2.83 2.27 -9.34
C TYR A 81 4.35 2.19 -9.12
N LEU A 82 4.81 1.86 -7.92
CA LEU A 82 6.22 1.65 -7.55
C LEU A 82 6.56 0.15 -7.59
#